data_AF-A0A914ZVN6-F1
#
_entry.id   AF-A0A914ZVN6-F1
#
_cell.length_a   1.000
_cell.length_b   1.000
_cell.length_c   1.000
_cell.angle_alpha   90.00
_cell.angle_beta   90.00
_cell.angle_gamma   90.00
#
_symmetry.space_group_name_H-M   'P 1'
#
loop_
_entity.id
_entity.type
_entity.pdbx_description
1 polymer ?
#
loop_
_entity_poly.entity_id
_entity_poly.type
_entity_poly.pdbx_seq_one_letter_code
_entity_poly.pdbx_strand_id
1 'polypeptide(L)'
;MNQPTWIPQRAGGEDDYASDAPLTNVGALSAQLVGRAITMRTVISEVYTSPSLASIQTAYSLVSSLQQKFVAKIRVEPGLFEPLPLITKVMFLFCLMN
;
A
#
# COMPACT_ATOMS: atom_id res chain seq x y z
N MET A 1 6.04 -4.56 19.89
CA MET A 1 7.08 -3.63 19.37
C MET A 1 6.71 -3.20 17.95
N ASN A 2 7.27 -2.09 17.44
CA ASN A 2 6.75 -1.38 16.25
C ASN A 2 7.02 -2.07 14.88
N GLN A 3 7.92 -3.04 14.82
CA GLN A 3 8.22 -3.77 13.58
C GLN A 3 7.19 -4.88 13.31
N PRO A 4 6.84 -5.14 12.04
CA PRO A 4 5.96 -6.25 11.68
C PRO A 4 6.58 -7.58 12.10
N THR A 5 5.74 -8.51 12.55
CA THR A 5 6.18 -9.86 12.96
C THR A 5 6.51 -10.77 11.78
N TRP A 6 6.02 -10.43 10.59
CA TRP A 6 6.20 -11.17 9.36
C TRP A 6 6.20 -10.23 8.16
N ILE A 7 7.00 -10.55 7.15
CA ILE A 7 7.07 -9.84 5.86
C ILE A 7 6.93 -10.84 4.70
N PRO A 8 6.33 -10.43 3.57
CA PRO A 8 6.15 -11.32 2.42
C PRO A 8 7.47 -11.77 1.79
N GLN A 9 7.45 -12.91 1.11
CA GLN A 9 8.57 -13.31 0.28
C GLN A 9 8.53 -12.51 -1.03
N ARG A 10 9.67 -11.96 -1.45
CA ARG A 10 9.81 -11.17 -2.68
C ARG A 10 10.81 -11.81 -3.63
N ALA A 11 10.68 -11.51 -4.92
CA ALA A 11 11.56 -12.07 -5.96
C ALA A 11 13.03 -11.68 -5.76
N GLY A 12 13.31 -10.44 -5.32
CA GLY A 12 14.66 -9.98 -4.96
C GLY A 12 15.05 -10.27 -3.51
N GLY A 13 14.26 -11.04 -2.76
CA GLY A 13 14.55 -11.36 -1.36
C GLY A 13 14.46 -10.13 -0.44
N GLU A 14 15.43 -10.00 0.47
CA GLU A 14 15.44 -8.94 1.49
C GLU A 14 15.81 -7.56 0.92
N ASP A 15 16.64 -7.52 -0.13
CA ASP A 15 17.14 -6.28 -0.73
C ASP A 15 16.03 -5.41 -1.32
N ASP A 16 14.95 -6.02 -1.81
CA ASP A 16 13.79 -5.29 -2.33
C ASP A 16 13.19 -4.34 -1.27
N TYR A 17 13.28 -4.70 0.02
CA TYR A 17 12.75 -3.88 1.13
C TYR A 17 13.55 -2.63 1.42
N ALA A 18 14.80 -2.54 0.94
CA ALA A 18 15.57 -1.30 1.02
C ALA A 18 14.93 -0.19 0.17
N SER A 19 14.31 -0.57 -0.95
CA SER A 19 13.63 0.35 -1.87
C SER A 19 12.13 0.45 -1.65
N ASP A 20 11.51 -0.57 -1.04
CA ASP A 20 10.05 -0.66 -0.86
C ASP A 20 9.72 -1.31 0.50
N ALA A 21 9.96 -0.52 1.55
CA ALA A 21 9.88 -0.96 2.94
C ALA A 21 8.44 -1.31 3.40
N PRO A 22 8.28 -2.24 4.35
CA PRO A 22 6.96 -2.60 4.88
C PRO A 22 6.44 -1.55 5.86
N LEU A 23 5.12 -1.54 6.06
CA LEU A 23 4.42 -0.73 7.03
C LEU A 23 4.74 -1.19 8.47
N THR A 24 4.87 -0.24 9.38
CA THR A 24 5.06 -0.50 10.81
C THR A 24 3.76 -0.90 11.49
N ASN A 25 3.83 -1.54 12.67
CA ASN A 25 2.65 -1.89 13.46
C ASN A 25 1.86 -0.65 13.89
N VAL A 26 2.53 0.46 14.21
CA VAL A 26 1.86 1.74 14.49
C VAL A 26 1.16 2.26 13.22
N GLY A 27 1.81 2.20 12.05
CA GLY A 27 1.20 2.61 10.78
C GLY A 27 -0.05 1.79 10.44
N ALA A 28 0.02 0.47 10.60
CA ALA A 28 -1.13 -0.42 10.43
C ALA A 28 -2.27 -0.08 11.39
N LEU A 29 -1.96 0.14 12.67
CA LEU A 29 -2.95 0.57 13.67
C LEU A 29 -3.60 1.89 13.30
N SER A 30 -2.82 2.88 12.87
CA SER A 30 -3.33 4.18 12.41
C SER A 30 -4.32 4.02 11.25
N ALA A 31 -3.98 3.20 10.25
CA ALA A 31 -4.87 2.90 9.12
C ALA A 31 -6.18 2.22 9.56
N GLN A 32 -6.09 1.27 10.51
CA GLN A 32 -7.27 0.62 11.07
C GLN A 32 -8.18 1.62 11.80
N LEU A 33 -7.62 2.54 12.59
CA LEU A 33 -8.39 3.58 13.28
C LEU A 33 -9.14 4.48 12.30
N VAL A 34 -8.49 4.85 11.19
CA VAL A 34 -9.12 5.63 10.11
C VAL A 34 -10.28 4.84 9.49
N GLY A 35 -10.11 3.57 9.16
CA GLY A 35 -11.21 2.74 8.60
C GLY A 35 -12.40 2.61 9.55
N ARG A 36 -12.16 2.46 10.86
CA ARG A 36 -13.22 2.46 11.88
C ARG A 36 -13.97 3.79 11.92
N ALA A 37 -13.25 4.91 11.84
CA ALA A 37 -13.86 6.23 11.82
C ALA A 37 -14.71 6.47 10.55
N ILE A 38 -14.27 5.96 9.39
CA ILE A 38 -15.00 6.08 8.13
C ILE A 38 -16.31 5.28 8.16
N THR A 39 -16.28 4.07 8.74
CA THR A 39 -17.45 3.19 8.87
C THR A 39 -18.64 3.89 9.53
N MET A 40 -18.38 4.82 10.44
CA MET A 40 -19.44 5.57 11.14
C MET A 40 -20.12 6.64 10.27
N ARG A 41 -19.56 7.00 9.11
CA ARG A 41 -19.96 8.18 8.33
C ARG A 41 -20.34 7.88 6.88
N THR A 42 -19.71 6.90 6.25
CA THR A 42 -19.93 6.63 4.82
C THR A 42 -19.60 5.18 4.44
N VAL A 43 -20.13 4.73 3.30
CA VAL A 43 -19.83 3.44 2.68
C VAL A 43 -18.73 3.63 1.65
N ILE A 44 -17.70 2.77 1.69
CA ILE A 44 -16.63 2.78 0.69
C ILE A 44 -16.99 1.77 -0.40
N SER A 45 -17.05 2.22 -1.65
CA SER A 45 -17.30 1.36 -2.81
C SER A 45 -16.01 0.83 -3.43
N GLU A 46 -15.00 1.69 -3.57
CA GLU A 46 -13.74 1.37 -4.26
C GLU A 46 -12.54 1.94 -3.50
N VAL A 47 -11.44 1.20 -3.51
CA VAL A 47 -10.17 1.60 -2.89
C VAL A 47 -9.06 1.49 -3.90
N TYR A 48 -8.38 2.60 -4.15
CA TYR A 48 -7.23 2.69 -5.04
C TYR A 48 -5.97 3.00 -4.25
N THR A 49 -4.85 2.42 -4.65
CA THR A 49 -3.56 2.60 -3.98
C THR A 49 -2.41 2.54 -4.98
N SER A 50 -1.27 3.12 -4.60
CA SER A 50 -0.03 3.00 -5.39
C SER A 50 0.56 1.59 -5.26
N PRO A 51 1.50 1.20 -6.14
CA PRO A 51 2.16 -0.10 -6.06
C PRO A 51 3.17 -0.24 -4.91
N SER A 52 3.38 0.77 -4.06
CA SER A 52 4.27 0.63 -2.90
C SER A 52 3.69 -0.34 -1.87
N LEU A 53 4.56 -1.15 -1.26
CA LEU A 53 4.16 -2.13 -0.26
C LEU A 53 3.46 -1.45 0.93
N ALA A 54 4.01 -0.32 1.41
CA ALA A 54 3.44 0.43 2.50
C ALA A 54 2.04 0.97 2.17
N SER A 55 1.80 1.48 0.95
CA SER A 55 0.49 1.97 0.53
C SER A 55 -0.53 0.83 0.38
N ILE A 56 -0.12 -0.33 -0.15
CA ILE A 56 -0.97 -1.52 -0.22
C ILE A 56 -1.35 -2.02 1.18
N GLN A 57 -0.38 -2.13 2.10
CA GLN A 57 -0.62 -2.58 3.48
C GLN A 57 -1.49 -1.59 4.27
N THR A 58 -1.36 -0.30 3.99
CA THR A 58 -2.22 0.74 4.56
C THR A 58 -3.67 0.55 4.09
N ALA A 59 -3.88 0.40 2.78
CA ALA A 59 -5.20 0.15 2.20
C ALA A 59 -5.82 -1.14 2.76
N TYR A 60 -5.03 -2.20 2.89
CA TYR A 60 -5.47 -3.47 3.49
C TYR A 60 -5.90 -3.30 4.95
N SER A 61 -5.08 -2.64 5.76
CA SER A 61 -5.38 -2.39 7.18
C SER A 61 -6.65 -1.56 7.34
N LEU A 62 -6.84 -0.55 6.50
CA LEU A 62 -8.05 0.27 6.47
C LEU A 62 -9.29 -0.55 6.08
N VAL A 63 -9.23 -1.30 4.96
CA VAL A 63 -10.36 -2.11 4.47
C VAL A 63 -10.73 -3.20 5.47
N SER A 64 -9.73 -3.83 6.10
CA SER A 64 -9.96 -4.87 7.12
C SER A 64 -10.69 -4.36 8.37
N SER A 65 -10.65 -3.06 8.62
CA SER A 65 -11.33 -2.44 9.76
C SER A 65 -12.68 -1.80 9.41
N LEU A 66 -13.07 -1.83 8.13
CA LEU A 66 -14.40 -1.42 7.69
C LEU A 66 -15.44 -2.45 8.13
N GLN A 67 -16.41 -2.06 8.95
CA GLN A 67 -17.53 -2.93 9.34
C GLN A 67 -18.69 -2.78 8.34
N GLN A 68 -18.40 -3.01 7.06
CA GLN A 68 -19.35 -2.84 5.96
C GLN A 68 -19.72 -4.19 5.35
N LYS A 69 -20.97 -4.34 4.87
CA LYS A 69 -21.47 -5.61 4.27
C LYS A 69 -20.70 -6.02 3.01
N PHE A 70 -20.16 -5.04 2.28
CA PHE A 70 -19.36 -5.26 1.09
C PHE A 70 -17.91 -4.90 1.39
N VAL A 71 -17.01 -5.86 1.19
CA VAL A 71 -15.57 -5.62 1.30
C VAL A 71 -15.10 -5.00 -0.02
N ALA A 72 -14.68 -3.74 0.02
CA ALA A 72 -14.13 -3.05 -1.15
C ALA A 72 -12.84 -3.76 -1.62
N LYS A 73 -12.72 -4.02 -2.91
CA LYS A 73 -11.48 -4.55 -3.50
C LYS A 73 -10.43 -3.45 -3.57
N ILE A 74 -9.19 -3.78 -3.20
CA ILE A 74 -8.03 -2.91 -3.36
C ILE A 74 -7.55 -3.00 -4.80
N ARG A 75 -7.48 -1.87 -5.48
CA ARG A 75 -7.02 -1.72 -6.86
C ARG A 75 -5.68 -1.00 -6.86
N VAL A 76 -4.65 -1.64 -7.42
CA VAL A 76 -3.30 -1.06 -7.49
C VAL A 76 -3.18 -0.29 -8.79
N GLU A 77 -2.95 1.01 -8.69
CA GLU A 77 -2.85 1.92 -9.83
C GLU A 77 -1.43 2.51 -9.89
N PRO A 78 -0.60 2.10 -10.87
CA PRO A 78 0.77 2.61 -11.03
C PRO A 78 0.84 4.14 -11.17
N GLY A 79 -0.21 4.78 -11.70
CA GLY A 79 -0.30 6.23 -11.83
C GLY A 79 -0.37 6.99 -10.49
N LEU A 80 -0.65 6.29 -9.39
CA LEU A 80 -0.65 6.87 -8.03
C LEU A 80 0.72 6.78 -7.33
N PHE A 81 1.73 6.22 -8.00
CA PHE A 81 3.07 6.16 -7.43
C PHE A 81 3.69 7.55 -7.31
N GLU A 82 4.58 7.69 -6.34
CA GLU A 82 5.28 8.94 -6.08
C GLU A 82 6.15 9.36 -7.27
N PRO A 83 6.42 10.67 -7.44
CA PRO A 83 7.25 11.14 -8.53
C PRO A 83 8.65 10.52 -8.49
N LEU A 84 8.95 9.67 -9.48
CA LEU A 84 10.28 9.10 -9.63
C LEU A 84 11.32 10.20 -9.87
N PRO A 85 12.50 10.13 -9.24
CA PRO A 85 13.58 11.04 -9.55
C PRO A 85 13.97 10.93 -11.02
N LEU A 86 14.45 12.03 -11.60
CA LEU A 86 14.70 12.16 -13.03
C LEU A 86 15.57 11.02 -13.60
N ILE A 87 16.57 10.59 -12.82
CA ILE A 87 17.49 9.50 -13.16
C ILE A 87 16.74 8.16 -13.34
N THR A 88 15.79 7.84 -12.47
CA THR A 88 15.01 6.60 -12.54
C THR A 88 13.97 6.65 -13.66
N LYS A 89 13.45 7.85 -13.98
CA LYS A 89 12.52 8.06 -15.09
C LYS A 89 13.13 7.69 -16.46
N VAL A 90 14.40 8.04 -16.67
CA VAL A 90 15.13 7.67 -17.90
C VAL A 90 15.24 6.15 -18.02
N MET A 91 15.53 5.46 -16.92
CA MET A 91 15.66 3.99 -16.90
C MET A 91 14.31 3.29 -17.13
N PHE A 92 13.22 3.80 -16.55
CA PHE A 92 11.86 3.29 -16.80
C PHE A 92 11.42 3.50 -18.26
N LEU A 93 11.77 4.64 -18.86
CA LEU A 93 11.49 4.90 -20.28
C LEU A 93 12.23 3.91 -21.18
N PHE A 94 13.50 3.59 -20.86
CA PHE A 94 14.28 2.57 -21.58
C PHE A 94 13.70 1.17 -21.47
N CYS A 95 13.13 0.81 -20.31
CA CYS A 95 12.52 -0.50 -20.07
C CYS A 95 11.13 -0.65 -20.72
N LEU A 96 10.39 0.45 -20.91
CA LEU A 96 9.12 0.47 -21.66
C LEU A 96 9.29 0.54 -23.19
N MET A 97 10.52 0.80 -23.66
CA MET A 97 10.86 0.90 -25.09
C MET A 97 11.54 -0.36 -25.65
N ASN A 98 11.70 -1.43 -24.86
CA ASN A 98 12.06 -2.78 -25.30
C ASN A 98 10.97 -3.78 -24.93
#